data_AF-A0A495ZLM2-F1
#
_entry.id   AF-A0A495ZLM2-F1
#
_cell.length_a   1.000
_cell.length_b   1.000
_cell.length_c   1.000
_cell.angle_alpha   90.00
_cell.angle_beta   90.00
_cell.angle_gamma   90.00
#
_symmetry.space_group_name_H-M   'P 1'
#
loop_
_entity.id
_entity.type
_entity.pdbx_description
1 polymer ?
#
loop_
_entity_poly.entity_id
_entity_poly.type
_entity_poly.pdbx_seq_one_letter_code
_entity_poly.pdbx_strand_id
1 'polypeptide(L)'
;MDTKQTKTNEILKHPFPQKRPDVKIVENDDRISEVDCPELQWWFAVPEMGEPHIRAEYDANTLELDAIVEITPTTPATIRDIDCVELRVREWLAPRDWPAVCPPDLMYATLDDTHTRWISVVDTIDGETIFNTIGDEGFEEQWGGPSKRRIVDDGRYQLQADGSYQITGGQGFGAGTYDVTIGENTFHCLRVLDVDISEPYGGELAEVFVESSGRTVFFRRYDGRYLRGHDLVSKYPNNRRIVINDVVYVHSDCSGWAHDQLTSESLRPTS
;
A
#
# COMPACT_ATOMS: atom_id res chain seq x y z
N MET A 1 -23.05 15.29 21.30
CA MET A 1 -22.69 14.95 19.90
C MET A 1 -21.95 16.15 19.35
N ASP A 2 -20.65 16.18 19.56
CA ASP A 2 -19.66 16.99 18.84
C ASP A 2 -18.33 16.81 19.56
N THR A 3 -17.58 15.82 19.12
CA THR A 3 -16.16 15.65 19.45
C THR A 3 -15.46 15.17 18.19
N LYS A 4 -15.54 15.96 17.11
CA LYS A 4 -14.50 15.92 16.10
C LYS A 4 -13.29 16.60 16.73
N GLN A 5 -12.43 15.77 17.32
CA GLN A 5 -11.08 16.18 17.68
C GLN A 5 -10.45 16.70 16.39
N THR A 6 -10.27 18.02 16.33
CA THR A 6 -9.63 18.72 15.23
C THR A 6 -8.17 18.27 15.20
N LYS A 7 -7.87 17.11 14.60
CA LYS A 7 -6.54 16.87 14.03
C LYS A 7 -6.34 18.00 13.04
N THR A 8 -5.38 18.86 13.33
CA THR A 8 -5.15 20.12 12.64
C THR A 8 -5.07 19.84 11.14
N ASN A 9 -6.00 20.39 10.34
CA ASN A 9 -6.02 20.33 8.87
C ASN A 9 -4.83 21.11 8.24
N GLU A 10 -3.71 21.22 8.94
CA GLU A 10 -2.49 21.80 8.41
C GLU A 10 -1.86 20.78 7.46
N ILE A 11 -1.72 21.19 6.20
CA ILE A 11 -1.01 20.39 5.19
C ILE A 11 0.38 20.07 5.75
N LEU A 12 0.68 18.77 5.85
CA LEU A 12 2.02 18.31 6.21
C LEU A 12 3.03 18.84 5.19
N LYS A 13 4.22 19.25 5.62
CA LYS A 13 5.25 19.68 4.66
C LYS A 13 5.67 18.50 3.81
N HIS A 14 5.41 18.56 2.50
CA HIS A 14 5.68 17.46 1.57
C HIS A 14 6.25 17.94 0.23
N PRO A 15 6.95 17.06 -0.51
CA PRO A 15 7.49 17.39 -1.84
C PRO A 15 6.50 17.17 -3.00
N PHE A 16 5.37 16.50 -2.74
CA PHE A 16 4.42 16.12 -3.79
C PHE A 16 3.68 17.31 -4.43
N PRO A 17 3.45 17.30 -5.75
CA PRO A 17 2.64 18.32 -6.43
C PRO A 17 1.14 18.16 -6.13
N GLN A 18 0.38 19.25 -6.31
CA GLN A 18 -1.08 19.26 -6.10
C GLN A 18 -1.87 18.44 -7.13
N LYS A 19 -1.29 18.24 -8.32
CA LYS A 19 -1.82 17.33 -9.34
C LYS A 19 -0.86 16.18 -9.49
N ARG A 20 -1.39 14.96 -9.61
CA ARG A 20 -0.58 13.75 -9.82
C ARG A 20 0.27 13.94 -11.08
N PRO A 21 1.59 13.67 -11.02
CA PRO A 21 2.40 13.55 -12.21
C PRO A 21 1.82 12.53 -13.20
N ASP A 22 2.16 12.68 -14.47
CA ASP A 22 1.83 11.65 -15.46
C ASP A 22 2.52 10.33 -15.09
N VAL A 23 1.77 9.23 -15.13
CA VAL A 23 2.26 7.88 -14.83
C VAL A 23 2.13 7.02 -16.08
N LYS A 24 3.26 6.51 -16.56
CA LYS A 24 3.34 5.57 -17.67
C LYS A 24 4.00 4.28 -17.18
N ILE A 25 3.36 3.15 -17.45
CA ILE A 25 3.85 1.83 -17.06
C ILE A 25 4.00 1.02 -18.35
N VAL A 26 5.21 0.52 -18.61
CA VAL A 26 5.53 -0.25 -19.81
C VAL A 26 6.24 -1.52 -19.37
N GLU A 27 5.82 -2.67 -19.90
CA GLU A 27 6.51 -3.94 -19.64
C GLU A 27 7.95 -3.89 -20.19
N ASN A 28 8.88 -4.50 -19.47
CA ASN A 28 10.30 -4.54 -19.82
C ASN A 28 10.79 -6.00 -19.78
N ASP A 29 11.54 -6.40 -20.81
CA ASP A 29 12.10 -7.74 -20.96
C ASP A 29 13.38 -7.96 -20.11
N ASP A 30 14.01 -6.89 -19.61
CA ASP A 30 15.09 -7.00 -18.63
C ASP A 30 14.50 -7.41 -17.29
N ARG A 31 14.71 -8.68 -16.90
CA ARG A 31 13.91 -9.32 -15.85
C ARG A 31 14.50 -9.10 -14.47
N ILE A 32 13.69 -8.60 -13.55
CA ILE A 32 13.90 -8.70 -12.10
C ILE A 32 13.26 -10.01 -11.61
N SER A 33 14.07 -10.98 -11.19
CA SER A 33 13.57 -12.24 -10.63
C SER A 33 13.21 -12.14 -9.15
N GLU A 34 13.82 -11.19 -8.46
CA GLU A 34 13.60 -10.95 -7.04
C GLU A 34 14.02 -9.55 -6.64
N VAL A 35 13.38 -9.04 -5.60
CA VAL A 35 13.74 -7.78 -4.95
C VAL A 35 13.64 -7.95 -3.44
N ASP A 36 14.52 -7.28 -2.73
CA ASP A 36 14.54 -7.26 -1.29
C ASP A 36 13.84 -6.00 -0.77
N CYS A 37 12.62 -6.12 -0.26
CA CYS A 37 11.76 -5.01 0.15
C CYS A 37 11.62 -4.95 1.69
N PRO A 38 12.33 -4.03 2.38
CA PRO A 38 12.29 -3.93 3.83
C PRO A 38 11.07 -3.13 4.36
N GLU A 39 10.15 -2.74 3.49
CA GLU A 39 8.97 -1.97 3.86
C GLU A 39 7.92 -2.87 4.51
N LEU A 40 7.21 -2.35 5.52
CA LEU A 40 5.95 -2.92 5.97
C LEU A 40 5.01 -3.01 4.77
N GLN A 41 4.55 -4.22 4.48
CA GLN A 41 3.80 -4.50 3.26
C GLN A 41 2.60 -3.56 3.16
N TRP A 42 2.65 -2.78 2.08
CA TRP A 42 1.67 -1.81 1.61
C TRP A 42 1.48 -0.55 2.49
N TRP A 43 2.36 -0.35 3.48
CA TRP A 43 2.47 0.90 4.27
C TRP A 43 3.73 1.71 3.94
N PHE A 44 4.67 1.15 3.16
CA PHE A 44 5.87 1.78 2.60
C PHE A 44 6.87 2.35 3.63
N ALA A 45 6.69 2.01 4.91
CA ALA A 45 7.59 2.40 5.99
C ALA A 45 8.58 1.28 6.29
N VAL A 46 9.84 1.62 6.52
CA VAL A 46 10.86 0.66 6.98
C VAL A 46 10.91 0.75 8.51
N PRO A 47 10.72 -0.36 9.25
CA PRO A 47 10.80 -0.40 10.72
C PRO A 47 12.22 -0.21 11.30
N GLU A 48 12.91 0.84 10.88
CA GLU A 48 14.25 1.21 11.35
C GLU A 48 14.30 2.70 11.69
N MET A 49 15.17 3.07 12.64
CA MET A 49 15.37 4.48 12.97
C MET A 49 15.96 5.24 11.79
N GLY A 50 15.33 6.35 11.40
CA GLY A 50 15.78 7.12 10.24
C GLY A 50 14.85 8.27 9.87
N GLU A 51 14.90 8.64 8.60
CA GLU A 51 14.06 9.69 8.01
C GLU A 51 12.59 9.26 7.91
N PRO A 52 11.63 10.20 7.96
CA PRO A 52 10.21 9.91 7.73
C PRO A 52 9.95 9.31 6.34
N HIS A 53 9.00 8.40 6.28
CA HIS A 53 8.45 7.87 5.03
C HIS A 53 7.16 8.63 4.69
N ILE A 54 7.09 9.20 3.49
CA ILE A 54 5.93 10.01 3.07
C ILE A 54 5.34 9.42 1.80
N ARG A 55 4.02 9.30 1.77
CA ARG A 55 3.24 9.01 0.57
C ARG A 55 2.18 10.07 0.32
N ALA A 56 1.85 10.24 -0.95
CA ALA A 56 0.71 11.00 -1.42
C ALA A 56 -0.32 10.07 -2.02
N GLU A 57 -1.60 10.38 -1.80
CA GLU A 57 -2.72 9.71 -2.43
C GLU A 57 -3.43 10.70 -3.34
N TYR A 58 -3.65 10.29 -4.59
CA TYR A 58 -4.28 11.11 -5.61
C TYR A 58 -5.56 10.44 -6.10
N ASP A 59 -6.63 11.21 -6.22
CA ASP A 59 -7.87 10.75 -6.83
C ASP A 59 -7.59 10.26 -8.26
N ALA A 60 -7.94 9.01 -8.56
CA ALA A 60 -7.62 8.40 -9.84
C ALA A 60 -8.34 9.04 -11.04
N ASN A 61 -9.43 9.78 -10.81
CA ASN A 61 -10.22 10.43 -11.86
C ASN A 61 -9.81 11.90 -12.07
N THR A 62 -9.69 12.66 -10.98
CA THR A 62 -9.41 14.11 -11.00
C THR A 62 -7.91 14.43 -10.93
N LEU A 63 -7.11 13.43 -10.53
CA LEU A 63 -5.67 13.53 -10.30
C LEU A 63 -5.30 14.54 -9.20
N GLU A 64 -6.25 14.94 -8.37
CA GLU A 64 -6.04 15.88 -7.27
C GLU A 64 -5.43 15.17 -6.08
N LEU A 65 -4.52 15.85 -5.40
CA LEU A 65 -3.94 15.37 -4.15
C LEU A 65 -5.03 15.35 -3.07
N ASP A 66 -5.31 14.16 -2.57
CA ASP A 66 -6.38 13.92 -1.60
C ASP A 66 -5.86 13.57 -0.21
N ALA A 67 -4.68 12.97 -0.12
CA ALA A 67 -4.07 12.69 1.18
C ALA A 67 -2.55 12.77 1.12
N ILE A 68 -1.98 13.09 2.28
CA ILE A 68 -0.56 12.94 2.57
C ILE A 68 -0.46 12.15 3.86
N VAL A 69 0.25 11.02 3.80
CA VAL A 69 0.53 10.20 4.98
C VAL A 69 2.03 10.19 5.22
N GLU A 70 2.42 10.57 6.43
CA GLU A 70 3.79 10.51 6.91
C GLU A 70 3.88 9.48 8.04
N ILE A 71 4.85 8.58 7.95
CA ILE A 71 5.17 7.58 8.96
C ILE A 71 6.60 7.85 9.42
N THR A 72 6.75 8.28 10.67
CA THR A 72 8.05 8.64 11.25
C THR A 72 8.48 7.59 12.27
N PRO A 73 9.63 6.94 12.09
CA PRO A 73 10.28 6.17 13.14
C PRO A 73 10.73 7.09 14.28
N THR A 74 10.25 6.87 15.50
CA THR A 74 10.47 7.79 16.64
C THR A 74 11.36 7.23 17.73
N THR A 75 11.13 5.99 18.14
CA THR A 75 11.79 5.42 19.32
C THR A 75 11.95 3.90 19.20
N PRO A 76 13.10 3.31 19.56
CA PRO A 76 13.20 1.88 19.81
C PRO A 76 12.29 1.45 20.98
N ALA A 77 11.65 0.30 20.87
CA ALA A 77 10.75 -0.24 21.89
C ALA A 77 10.91 -1.76 22.00
N THR A 78 10.42 -2.32 23.10
CA THR A 78 10.33 -3.77 23.28
C THR A 78 8.92 -4.11 23.74
N ILE A 79 8.20 -4.94 22.99
CA ILE A 79 6.83 -5.39 23.30
C ILE A 79 6.83 -6.91 23.32
N ARG A 80 6.40 -7.50 24.45
CA ARG A 80 6.39 -8.97 24.65
C ARG A 80 7.75 -9.61 24.29
N ASP A 81 8.84 -9.01 24.75
CA ASP A 81 10.22 -9.43 24.49
C ASP A 81 10.66 -9.40 23.02
N ILE A 82 9.95 -8.66 22.17
CA ILE A 82 10.32 -8.42 20.77
C ILE A 82 10.81 -6.98 20.61
N ASP A 83 12.05 -6.83 20.16
CA ASP A 83 12.60 -5.52 19.79
C ASP A 83 11.93 -5.01 18.52
N CYS A 84 11.46 -3.76 18.59
CA CYS A 84 10.68 -3.11 17.56
C CYS A 84 10.94 -1.60 17.55
N VAL A 85 10.36 -0.91 16.58
CA VAL A 85 10.41 0.54 16.42
C VAL A 85 9.01 1.10 16.48
N GLU A 86 8.85 2.16 17.27
CA GLU A 86 7.65 2.99 17.26
C GLU A 86 7.60 3.81 15.96
N LEU A 87 6.49 3.71 15.25
CA LEU A 87 6.18 4.41 14.01
C LEU A 87 4.97 5.32 14.26
N ARG A 88 5.19 6.63 14.25
CA ARG A 88 4.11 7.61 14.39
C ARG A 88 3.52 7.97 13.04
N VAL A 89 2.20 7.91 12.92
CA VAL A 89 1.50 8.28 11.69
C VAL A 89 0.93 9.67 11.83
N ARG A 90 1.15 10.49 10.80
CA ARG A 90 0.43 11.74 10.61
C ARG A 90 -0.21 11.71 9.24
N GLU A 91 -1.42 12.20 9.18
CA GLU A 91 -2.17 12.30 7.94
C GLU A 91 -2.72 13.71 7.79
N TRP A 92 -2.65 14.19 6.55
CA TRP A 92 -3.46 15.29 6.08
C TRP A 92 -4.42 14.76 5.01
N LEU A 93 -5.69 15.15 5.10
CA LEU A 93 -6.72 14.85 4.12
C LEU A 93 -7.23 16.15 3.50
N ALA A 94 -7.40 16.16 2.18
CA ALA A 94 -8.09 17.23 1.49
C ALA A 94 -9.54 17.33 2.01
N PRO A 95 -10.11 18.54 2.14
CA PRO A 95 -11.50 18.70 2.56
C PRO A 95 -12.45 18.04 1.56
N ARG A 96 -13.01 16.89 1.91
CA ARG A 96 -14.04 16.17 1.15
C ARG A 96 -15.14 15.66 2.07
N ASP A 97 -16.31 15.37 1.50
CA ASP A 97 -17.46 14.79 2.22
C ASP A 97 -17.28 13.27 2.50
N TRP A 98 -16.05 12.81 2.61
CA TRP A 98 -15.72 11.40 2.75
C TRP A 98 -15.77 10.98 4.23
N PRO A 99 -16.16 9.72 4.50
CA PRO A 99 -15.90 9.15 5.82
C PRO A 99 -14.38 9.16 6.01
N ALA A 100 -13.92 9.83 7.07
CA ALA A 100 -12.52 9.78 7.46
C ALA A 100 -12.16 8.32 7.76
N VAL A 101 -11.34 7.71 6.92
CA VAL A 101 -10.63 6.48 7.29
C VAL A 101 -9.43 6.98 8.07
N CYS A 102 -9.52 6.95 9.39
CA CYS A 102 -8.40 7.37 10.23
C CYS A 102 -7.36 6.24 10.22
N PRO A 103 -6.13 6.47 9.74
CA PRO A 103 -5.04 5.56 10.01
C PRO A 103 -4.78 5.51 11.53
N PRO A 104 -4.15 4.44 12.03
CA PRO A 104 -3.78 4.36 13.43
C PRO A 104 -2.84 5.50 13.79
N ASP A 105 -2.86 5.96 15.03
CA ASP A 105 -1.99 7.04 15.49
C ASP A 105 -0.54 6.57 15.62
N LEU A 106 -0.39 5.31 16.03
CA LEU A 106 0.89 4.69 16.35
C LEU A 106 0.89 3.24 15.89
N MET A 107 2.03 2.81 15.37
CA MET A 107 2.32 1.42 15.11
C MET A 107 3.65 1.06 15.76
N TYR A 108 3.81 -0.20 16.12
CA TYR A 108 5.07 -0.78 16.51
C TYR A 108 5.36 -1.91 15.55
N ALA A 109 6.54 -1.89 14.95
CA ALA A 109 6.91 -2.86 13.95
C ALA A 109 8.36 -3.27 14.09
N THR A 110 8.68 -4.46 13.60
CA THR A 110 10.05 -4.98 13.56
C THR A 110 10.43 -5.34 12.13
N LEU A 111 11.73 -5.29 11.88
CA LEU A 111 12.39 -5.72 10.65
C LEU A 111 13.58 -6.58 11.04
N ASP A 112 13.65 -7.77 10.47
CA ASP A 112 14.82 -8.65 10.55
C ASP A 112 15.38 -8.97 9.15
N ASP A 113 16.36 -9.87 9.11
CA ASP A 113 17.03 -10.29 7.87
C ASP A 113 16.10 -10.95 6.84
N THR A 114 14.87 -11.30 7.22
CA THR A 114 13.94 -12.11 6.43
C THR A 114 12.50 -11.60 6.41
N HIS A 115 12.06 -10.86 7.43
CA HIS A 115 10.66 -10.44 7.57
C HIS A 115 10.52 -9.02 8.12
N THR A 116 9.42 -8.37 7.73
CA THR A 116 8.81 -7.26 8.46
C THR A 116 7.59 -7.77 9.22
N ARG A 117 7.25 -7.15 10.34
CA ARG A 117 6.05 -7.54 11.09
C ARG A 117 5.49 -6.40 11.93
N TRP A 118 4.17 -6.24 11.93
CA TRP A 118 3.45 -5.45 12.93
C TRP A 118 3.45 -6.17 14.28
N ILE A 119 3.80 -5.44 15.33
CA ILE A 119 3.86 -5.94 16.71
C ILE A 119 2.67 -5.42 17.52
N SER A 120 2.32 -4.14 17.34
CA SER A 120 1.16 -3.53 17.96
C SER A 120 0.68 -2.35 17.13
N VAL A 121 -0.62 -2.13 17.09
CA VAL A 121 -1.25 -0.97 16.47
C VAL A 121 -2.14 -0.28 17.49
N VAL A 122 -2.03 1.04 17.55
CA VAL A 122 -2.70 1.86 18.56
C VAL A 122 -3.63 2.84 17.87
N ASP A 123 -4.90 2.72 18.22
CA ASP A 123 -5.99 3.57 17.74
C ASP A 123 -6.52 4.43 18.89
N THR A 124 -6.90 5.68 18.60
CA THR A 124 -7.70 6.49 19.52
C THR A 124 -9.13 6.56 19.02
N ILE A 125 -10.05 5.87 19.70
CA ILE A 125 -11.47 5.81 19.34
C ILE A 125 -12.28 6.46 20.48
N ASP A 126 -13.05 7.50 20.16
CA ASP A 126 -13.89 8.23 21.13
C ASP A 126 -13.15 8.71 22.41
N GLY A 127 -11.85 8.99 22.28
CA GLY A 127 -10.99 9.43 23.38
C GLY A 127 -10.37 8.29 24.21
N GLU A 128 -10.66 7.04 23.87
CA GLU A 128 -10.02 5.85 24.45
C GLU A 128 -8.89 5.37 23.54
N THR A 129 -7.74 5.04 24.14
CA THR A 129 -6.60 4.46 23.43
C THR A 129 -6.68 2.95 23.47
N ILE A 130 -6.82 2.32 22.30
CA ILE A 130 -6.96 0.89 22.14
C ILE A 130 -5.65 0.34 21.58
N PHE A 131 -5.10 -0.67 22.24
CA PHE A 131 -3.92 -1.40 21.79
C PHE A 131 -4.36 -2.74 21.22
N ASN A 132 -4.09 -2.98 19.95
CA ASN A 132 -4.21 -4.29 19.33
C ASN A 132 -2.78 -4.82 19.15
N THR A 133 -2.44 -5.92 19.80
CA THR A 133 -1.06 -6.44 19.86
C THR A 133 -1.04 -7.88 19.38
N ILE A 134 0.11 -8.34 18.87
CA ILE A 134 0.32 -9.75 18.55
C ILE A 134 -0.16 -10.68 19.68
N GLY A 135 -0.88 -11.73 19.30
CA GLY A 135 -1.49 -12.68 20.23
C GLY A 135 -2.83 -12.24 20.85
N ASP A 136 -3.29 -11.02 20.60
CA ASP A 136 -4.67 -10.63 20.87
C ASP A 136 -5.60 -11.23 19.80
N GLU A 137 -6.85 -11.53 20.14
CA GLU A 137 -7.81 -12.13 19.23
C GLU A 137 -8.06 -11.22 18.00
N GLY A 138 -7.91 -11.78 16.79
CA GLY A 138 -8.14 -11.08 15.53
C GLY A 138 -6.98 -10.20 15.04
N PHE A 139 -5.88 -10.07 15.80
CA PHE A 139 -4.77 -9.20 15.38
C PHE A 139 -4.15 -9.64 14.05
N GLU A 140 -3.78 -10.92 13.93
CA GLU A 140 -3.15 -11.46 12.72
C GLU A 140 -4.11 -11.53 11.52
N GLU A 141 -5.41 -11.61 11.77
CA GLU A 141 -6.43 -11.55 10.70
C GLU A 141 -6.51 -10.14 10.10
N GLN A 142 -6.36 -9.11 10.94
CA GLN A 142 -6.48 -7.71 10.52
C GLN A 142 -5.15 -7.13 10.01
N TRP A 143 -4.03 -7.42 10.67
CA TRP A 143 -2.73 -6.84 10.40
C TRP A 143 -1.74 -7.81 9.75
N GLY A 144 -2.16 -9.05 9.53
CA GLY A 144 -1.33 -10.08 8.91
C GLY A 144 -0.28 -10.67 9.86
N GLY A 145 0.35 -11.73 9.36
CA GLY A 145 1.50 -12.36 10.01
C GLY A 145 2.84 -11.71 9.62
N PRO A 146 3.97 -12.36 9.97
CA PRO A 146 5.28 -11.97 9.46
C PRO A 146 5.28 -11.95 7.93
N SER A 147 5.65 -10.82 7.36
CA SER A 147 5.68 -10.56 5.92
C SER A 147 7.10 -10.73 5.40
N LYS A 148 7.31 -11.55 4.36
CA LYS A 148 8.64 -11.77 3.79
C LYS A 148 9.12 -10.51 3.07
N ARG A 149 10.35 -10.06 3.37
CA ARG A 149 10.98 -8.93 2.65
C ARG A 149 11.39 -9.30 1.22
N ARG A 150 11.86 -10.53 1.01
CA ARG A 150 12.27 -11.02 -0.32
C ARG A 150 11.04 -11.35 -1.16
N ILE A 151 10.75 -10.50 -2.13
CA ILE A 151 9.67 -10.67 -3.10
C ILE A 151 10.26 -11.33 -4.35
N VAL A 152 9.68 -12.44 -4.77
CA VAL A 152 10.17 -13.26 -5.89
C VAL A 152 9.13 -13.28 -7.01
N ASP A 153 9.60 -13.21 -8.25
CA ASP A 153 8.83 -13.58 -9.45
C ASP A 153 9.18 -15.01 -9.86
N ASP A 154 8.39 -15.95 -9.35
CA ASP A 154 8.50 -17.38 -9.67
C ASP A 154 7.52 -17.84 -10.77
N GLY A 155 6.90 -16.89 -11.48
CA GLY A 155 5.89 -17.17 -12.49
C GLY A 155 4.53 -17.58 -11.93
N ARG A 156 4.23 -17.23 -10.66
CA ARG A 156 2.87 -17.36 -10.10
C ARG A 156 1.83 -16.70 -11.01
N TYR A 157 2.10 -15.49 -11.51
CA TYR A 157 1.18 -14.73 -12.35
C TYR A 157 1.57 -14.82 -13.82
N GLN A 158 0.83 -15.61 -14.61
CA GLN A 158 1.04 -15.71 -16.06
C GLN A 158 0.10 -14.75 -16.79
N LEU A 159 0.67 -13.71 -17.40
CA LEU A 159 -0.06 -12.78 -18.26
C LEU A 159 -0.56 -13.49 -19.53
N GLN A 160 -1.85 -13.37 -19.80
CA GLN A 160 -2.53 -13.92 -20.96
C GLN A 160 -2.61 -12.88 -22.09
N ALA A 161 -2.90 -13.33 -23.31
CA ALA A 161 -2.99 -12.47 -24.49
C ALA A 161 -4.10 -11.41 -24.42
N ASP A 162 -5.13 -11.62 -23.58
CA ASP A 162 -6.22 -10.67 -23.34
C ASP A 162 -5.92 -9.69 -22.19
N GLY A 163 -4.74 -9.77 -21.58
CA GLY A 163 -4.31 -8.94 -20.47
C GLY A 163 -4.74 -9.44 -19.09
N SER A 164 -5.44 -10.58 -19.01
CA SER A 164 -5.74 -11.25 -17.74
C SER A 164 -4.54 -12.03 -17.20
N TYR A 165 -4.58 -12.40 -15.91
CA TYR A 165 -3.59 -13.28 -15.29
C TYR A 165 -4.20 -14.63 -14.95
N GLN A 166 -3.42 -15.69 -15.21
CA GLN A 166 -3.67 -17.02 -14.68
C GLN A 166 -2.68 -17.30 -13.55
N ILE A 167 -3.19 -17.71 -12.38
CA ILE A 167 -2.34 -18.16 -11.27
C ILE A 167 -1.87 -19.60 -11.52
N THR A 168 -0.58 -19.84 -11.27
CA THR A 168 0.09 -21.14 -11.35
C THR A 168 0.37 -21.71 -9.95
N GLY A 169 1.24 -22.72 -9.85
CA GLY A 169 1.69 -23.27 -8.55
C GLY A 169 2.71 -22.40 -7.80
N GLY A 170 3.23 -21.32 -8.41
CA GLY A 170 4.13 -20.38 -7.76
C GLY A 170 3.51 -19.72 -6.52
N GLN A 171 4.37 -19.23 -5.62
CA GLN A 171 3.98 -18.58 -4.37
C GLN A 171 4.49 -17.15 -4.27
N GLY A 172 5.40 -16.74 -5.15
CA GLY A 172 5.93 -15.38 -5.22
C GLY A 172 4.84 -14.35 -5.56
N PHE A 173 5.11 -13.08 -5.23
CA PHE A 173 4.20 -11.98 -5.56
C PHE A 173 4.58 -11.26 -6.87
N GLY A 174 5.77 -11.54 -7.42
CA GLY A 174 6.23 -10.91 -8.65
C GLY A 174 5.37 -11.29 -9.87
N ALA A 175 5.03 -10.29 -10.68
CA ALA A 175 4.12 -10.38 -11.81
C ALA A 175 4.70 -9.67 -13.05
N GLY A 176 5.98 -9.88 -13.32
CA GLY A 176 6.72 -9.28 -14.43
C GLY A 176 7.48 -8.00 -14.06
N THR A 177 8.32 -7.56 -14.99
CA THR A 177 9.18 -6.38 -14.85
C THR A 177 8.69 -5.24 -15.74
N TYR A 178 8.73 -4.02 -15.21
CA TYR A 178 8.15 -2.85 -15.85
C TYR A 178 9.02 -1.62 -15.64
N ASP A 179 9.09 -0.78 -16.66
CA ASP A 179 9.54 0.59 -16.52
C ASP A 179 8.34 1.47 -16.12
N VAL A 180 8.45 2.09 -14.95
CA VAL A 180 7.44 2.97 -14.38
C VAL A 180 7.96 4.40 -14.44
N THR A 181 7.42 5.19 -15.38
CA THR A 181 7.72 6.61 -15.49
C THR A 181 6.71 7.42 -14.70
N ILE A 182 7.19 8.26 -13.78
CA ILE A 182 6.41 9.18 -12.95
C ILE A 182 6.97 10.59 -13.15
N GLY A 183 6.24 11.43 -13.88
CA GLY A 183 6.76 12.71 -14.35
C GLY A 183 7.98 12.51 -15.25
N GLU A 184 9.15 12.98 -14.80
CA GLU A 184 10.41 12.88 -15.54
C GLU A 184 11.28 11.67 -15.11
N ASN A 185 10.93 11.00 -14.00
CA ASN A 185 11.71 9.89 -13.45
C ASN A 185 11.21 8.57 -14.01
N THR A 186 12.11 7.64 -14.37
CA THR A 186 11.75 6.29 -14.82
C THR A 186 12.45 5.23 -13.98
N PHE A 187 11.65 4.37 -13.35
CA PHE A 187 12.12 3.33 -12.44
C PHE A 187 11.98 1.95 -13.08
N HIS A 188 13.03 1.15 -12.99
CA HIS A 188 12.99 -0.26 -13.37
C HIS A 188 12.48 -1.08 -12.19
N CYS A 189 11.26 -1.60 -12.31
CA CYS A 189 10.50 -2.13 -11.18
C CYS A 189 10.05 -3.57 -11.39
N LEU A 190 10.10 -4.36 -10.32
CA LEU A 190 9.28 -5.55 -10.21
C LEU A 190 7.83 -5.11 -9.93
N ARG A 191 6.89 -5.55 -10.77
CA ARG A 191 5.48 -5.46 -10.43
C ARG A 191 5.11 -6.57 -9.47
N VAL A 192 4.39 -6.21 -8.44
CA VAL A 192 3.94 -7.11 -7.38
C VAL A 192 2.42 -7.12 -7.40
N LEU A 193 1.85 -8.33 -7.44
CA LEU A 193 0.43 -8.55 -7.22
C LEU A 193 0.29 -9.38 -5.95
N ASP A 194 -0.26 -8.78 -4.91
CA ASP A 194 -0.62 -9.47 -3.68
C ASP A 194 -2.13 -9.50 -3.57
N VAL A 195 -2.71 -10.68 -3.85
CA VAL A 195 -4.15 -10.86 -4.01
C VAL A 195 -4.70 -11.84 -2.99
N ASP A 196 -5.78 -11.43 -2.34
CA ASP A 196 -6.66 -12.34 -1.63
C ASP A 196 -7.58 -13.07 -2.62
N ILE A 197 -7.27 -14.35 -2.81
CA ILE A 197 -8.00 -15.30 -3.66
C ILE A 197 -8.94 -16.20 -2.86
N SER A 198 -9.03 -16.02 -1.54
CA SER A 198 -9.88 -16.86 -0.69
C SER A 198 -11.36 -16.51 -0.85
N GLU A 199 -11.66 -15.29 -1.29
CA GLU A 199 -13.01 -14.80 -1.50
C GLU A 199 -13.57 -15.16 -2.88
N PRO A 200 -14.83 -15.67 -2.96
CA PRO A 200 -15.40 -16.20 -4.20
C PRO A 200 -15.59 -15.16 -5.33
N TYR A 201 -15.59 -13.86 -5.00
CA TYR A 201 -15.68 -12.76 -5.96
C TYR A 201 -14.47 -11.83 -5.93
N GLY A 202 -13.35 -12.33 -5.37
CA GLY A 202 -12.13 -11.58 -5.12
C GLY A 202 -12.19 -10.79 -3.82
N GLY A 203 -11.11 -10.84 -3.05
CA GLY A 203 -10.90 -9.98 -1.89
C GLY A 203 -10.18 -8.70 -2.31
N GLU A 204 -9.20 -8.31 -1.51
CA GLU A 204 -8.29 -7.22 -1.81
C GLU A 204 -7.19 -7.65 -2.80
N LEU A 205 -6.75 -6.73 -3.64
CA LEU A 205 -5.56 -6.87 -4.48
C LEU A 205 -4.70 -5.61 -4.37
N ALA A 206 -3.46 -5.78 -3.94
CA ALA A 206 -2.43 -4.75 -4.02
C ALA A 206 -1.64 -4.91 -5.33
N GLU A 207 -1.60 -3.86 -6.14
CA GLU A 207 -0.67 -3.69 -7.26
C GLU A 207 0.42 -2.72 -6.87
N VAL A 208 1.66 -3.20 -6.81
CA VAL A 208 2.78 -2.44 -6.27
C VAL A 208 3.95 -2.50 -7.23
N PHE A 209 4.65 -1.39 -7.41
CA PHE A 209 5.87 -1.34 -8.22
C PHE A 209 7.04 -1.03 -7.32
N VAL A 210 7.87 -2.05 -7.12
CA VAL A 210 9.05 -2.01 -6.26
C VAL A 210 10.27 -1.89 -7.16
N GLU A 211 11.02 -0.80 -7.01
CA GLU A 211 12.25 -0.58 -7.75
C GLU A 211 13.40 -1.45 -7.19
N SER A 212 14.46 -1.61 -7.98
CA SER A 212 15.59 -2.51 -7.68
C SER A 212 16.22 -2.34 -6.29
N SER A 213 16.17 -1.14 -5.69
CA SER A 213 16.67 -0.88 -4.34
C SER A 213 15.78 -1.41 -3.21
N GLY A 214 14.61 -1.98 -3.54
CA GLY A 214 13.67 -2.48 -2.54
C GLY A 214 12.60 -1.50 -2.10
N ARG A 215 12.42 -0.40 -2.82
CA ARG A 215 11.49 0.66 -2.44
C ARG A 215 10.28 0.72 -3.36
N THR A 216 9.10 0.88 -2.78
CA THR A 216 7.88 1.10 -3.58
C THR A 216 7.91 2.50 -4.17
N VAL A 217 7.62 2.65 -5.47
CA VAL A 217 7.48 3.96 -6.14
C VAL A 217 6.03 4.27 -6.51
N PHE A 218 5.22 3.25 -6.76
CA PHE A 218 3.83 3.40 -7.16
C PHE A 218 2.97 2.26 -6.62
N PHE A 219 1.77 2.60 -6.17
CA PHE A 219 0.82 1.64 -5.61
C PHE A 219 -0.61 1.94 -6.07
N ARG A 220 -1.36 0.87 -6.32
CA ARG A 220 -2.81 0.89 -6.45
C ARG A 220 -3.40 -0.27 -5.67
N ARG A 221 -4.50 0.02 -4.98
CA ARG A 221 -5.38 -1.03 -4.46
C ARG A 221 -6.50 -1.32 -5.46
N TYR A 222 -6.94 -2.55 -5.47
CA TYR A 222 -8.14 -3.00 -6.14
C TYR A 222 -8.94 -3.84 -5.16
N ASP A 223 -10.24 -3.87 -5.34
CA ASP A 223 -11.12 -4.77 -4.59
C ASP A 223 -11.91 -5.62 -5.58
N GLY A 224 -12.29 -6.83 -5.16
CA GLY A 224 -13.18 -7.68 -5.91
C GLY A 224 -14.55 -7.04 -6.17
N ARG A 225 -15.46 -7.76 -6.81
CA ARG A 225 -16.71 -7.18 -7.31
C ARG A 225 -17.56 -6.51 -6.23
N TYR A 226 -17.55 -7.06 -5.02
CA TYR A 226 -18.43 -6.63 -3.94
C TYR A 226 -17.62 -6.10 -2.76
N LEU A 227 -17.85 -4.83 -2.42
CA LEU A 227 -17.24 -4.20 -1.24
C LEU A 227 -18.30 -3.41 -0.49
N ARG A 228 -18.47 -3.70 0.81
CA ARG A 228 -19.39 -2.98 1.72
C ARG A 228 -20.82 -2.82 1.16
N GLY A 229 -21.33 -3.87 0.51
CA GLY A 229 -22.68 -3.90 -0.07
C GLY A 229 -22.83 -3.19 -1.42
N HIS A 230 -21.74 -2.73 -2.02
CA HIS A 230 -21.74 -2.13 -3.37
C HIS A 230 -21.20 -3.11 -4.41
N ASP A 231 -21.81 -3.12 -5.60
CA ASP A 231 -21.24 -3.74 -6.81
C ASP A 231 -20.30 -2.71 -7.46
N LEU A 232 -18.99 -2.91 -7.29
CA LEU A 232 -17.96 -1.96 -7.75
C LEU A 232 -17.86 -1.91 -9.27
N VAL A 233 -18.09 -3.03 -9.96
CA VAL A 233 -18.08 -3.07 -11.43
C VAL A 233 -19.15 -2.14 -12.02
N SER A 234 -20.33 -2.15 -11.40
CA SER A 234 -21.46 -1.30 -11.80
C SER A 234 -21.29 0.15 -11.36
N LYS A 235 -20.76 0.37 -10.14
CA LYS A 235 -20.54 1.70 -9.58
C LYS A 235 -19.42 2.46 -10.31
N TYR A 236 -18.39 1.74 -10.74
CA TYR A 236 -17.19 2.30 -11.37
C TYR A 236 -16.88 1.64 -12.71
N PRO A 237 -17.73 1.86 -13.74
CA PRO A 237 -17.61 1.16 -15.02
C PRO A 237 -16.34 1.52 -15.80
N ASN A 238 -15.72 2.65 -15.49
CA ASN A 238 -14.54 3.19 -16.18
C ASN A 238 -13.25 3.08 -15.35
N ASN A 239 -13.31 2.57 -14.13
CA ASN A 239 -12.11 2.37 -13.32
C ASN A 239 -11.23 1.28 -13.96
N ARG A 240 -9.92 1.37 -13.70
CA ARG A 240 -8.98 0.34 -14.09
C ARG A 240 -9.38 -1.00 -13.49
N ARG A 241 -9.06 -2.08 -14.21
CA ARG A 241 -9.37 -3.45 -13.79
C ARG A 241 -8.15 -4.33 -13.96
N ILE A 242 -8.02 -5.29 -13.06
CA ILE A 242 -7.15 -6.45 -13.21
C ILE A 242 -8.04 -7.68 -13.16
N VAL A 243 -7.80 -8.62 -14.06
CA VAL A 243 -8.51 -9.91 -14.07
C VAL A 243 -7.52 -10.99 -13.69
N ILE A 244 -7.83 -11.79 -12.67
CA ILE A 244 -7.00 -12.91 -12.21
C ILE A 244 -7.91 -14.13 -12.06
N ASN A 245 -7.63 -15.23 -12.77
CA ASN A 245 -8.47 -16.44 -12.77
C ASN A 245 -9.97 -16.13 -12.99
N ASP A 246 -10.29 -15.33 -14.00
CA ASP A 246 -11.65 -14.86 -14.32
C ASP A 246 -12.33 -13.98 -13.25
N VAL A 247 -11.64 -13.67 -12.15
CA VAL A 247 -12.12 -12.74 -11.12
C VAL A 247 -11.71 -11.32 -11.47
N VAL A 248 -12.67 -10.40 -11.45
CA VAL A 248 -12.45 -8.98 -11.76
C VAL A 248 -12.18 -8.20 -10.47
N TYR A 249 -11.01 -7.58 -10.41
CA TYR A 249 -10.62 -6.62 -9.38
C TYR A 249 -10.72 -5.21 -9.96
N VAL A 250 -11.46 -4.34 -9.29
CA VAL A 250 -11.73 -2.95 -9.71
C VAL A 250 -10.89 -2.01 -8.87
N HIS A 251 -10.24 -1.03 -9.51
CA HIS A 251 -9.42 -0.03 -8.80
C HIS A 251 -10.30 0.73 -7.81
N SER A 252 -10.05 0.49 -6.54
CA SER A 252 -10.70 1.11 -5.39
C SER A 252 -9.84 0.91 -4.15
N ASP A 253 -10.17 1.62 -3.10
CA ASP A 253 -9.61 1.46 -1.76
C ASP A 253 -10.69 1.05 -0.75
N CYS A 254 -10.31 0.94 0.52
CA CYS A 254 -11.21 0.56 1.59
C CYS A 254 -12.40 1.52 1.81
N SER A 255 -12.33 2.75 1.30
CA SER A 255 -13.42 3.73 1.31
C SER A 255 -14.35 3.59 0.09
N GLY A 256 -13.95 2.75 -0.87
CA GLY A 256 -14.63 2.52 -2.13
C GLY A 256 -14.30 3.56 -3.20
N TRP A 257 -13.31 4.43 -2.98
CA TRP A 257 -12.81 5.41 -3.96
C TRP A 257 -11.54 4.89 -4.61
N ALA A 258 -11.14 5.44 -5.76
CA ALA A 258 -9.94 5.00 -6.45
C ALA A 258 -8.81 6.01 -6.22
N HIS A 259 -7.73 5.56 -5.59
CA HIS A 259 -6.54 6.36 -5.38
C HIS A 259 -5.31 5.72 -6.01
N ASP A 260 -4.51 6.57 -6.65
CA ASP A 260 -3.14 6.28 -7.03
C ASP A 260 -2.22 6.78 -5.92
N GLN A 261 -1.32 5.92 -5.41
CA GLN A 261 -0.39 6.31 -4.36
C GLN A 261 1.03 6.42 -4.89
N LEU A 262 1.70 7.51 -4.50
CA LEU A 262 3.09 7.81 -4.82
C LEU A 262 3.89 7.95 -3.53
N THR A 263 5.02 7.27 -3.43
CA THR A 263 5.93 7.43 -2.29
C THR A 263 6.96 8.53 -2.58
N SER A 264 7.65 9.00 -1.54
CA SER A 264 8.77 9.94 -1.69
C SER A 264 9.88 9.43 -2.62
N GLU A 265 9.99 8.11 -2.77
CA GLU A 265 10.98 7.46 -3.63
C GLU A 265 10.72 7.73 -5.11
N SER A 266 9.44 7.88 -5.51
CA SER A 266 9.06 8.26 -6.88
C SER A 266 9.55 9.64 -7.32
N LEU A 267 9.94 10.49 -6.36
CA LEU A 267 10.41 11.85 -6.64
C LEU A 267 11.94 11.94 -6.69
N ARG A 268 12.65 10.88 -6.29
CA ARG A 268 14.12 10.87 -6.32
C ARG A 268 14.59 10.83 -7.77
N PRO A 269 15.57 11.65 -8.16
CA PRO A 269 16.17 11.55 -9.47
C PRO A 269 16.73 10.14 -9.68
N THR A 270 16.39 9.54 -10.81
CA THR A 270 17.00 8.28 -11.24
C THR A 270 18.44 8.57 -11.68
N SER A 271 19.39 7.87 -11.06
CA SER A 271 20.83 8.06 -11.24
C SER A 271 21.39 7.38 -12.48
#